data_AF-A0AAV4EL25-F1
#
_entry.id   AF-A0AAV4EL25-F1
#
_cell.length_a   1.000
_cell.length_b   1.000
_cell.length_c   1.000
_cell.angle_alpha   90.00
_cell.angle_beta   90.00
_cell.angle_gamma   90.00
#
_symmetry.space_group_name_H-M   'P 1'
#
loop_
_entity.id
_entity.type
_entity.pdbx_description
1 polymer ?
#
loop_
_entity_poly.entity_id
_entity_poly.type
_entity_poly.pdbx_seq_one_letter_code
_entity_poly.pdbx_strand_id
1 'polypeptide(L)'
;MPVLMYGCETLSMTKGDENKIDVFQSRCLRQILRVKWSDRVTNSKMLETARMETISGIIRKRRWKYIGHILRKEADSDCITALTWAPEGNRRQGRLKTTWRRMVEKERMTTG
;
A
#
# COMPACT_ATOMS: atom_id res chain seq x y z
N MET A 1 -7.26 5.97 12.55
CA MET A 1 -6.86 6.30 11.17
C MET A 1 -7.74 5.61 10.10
N PRO A 2 -9.08 5.73 10.09
CA PRO A 2 -9.89 5.10 9.04
C PRO A 2 -9.95 5.89 7.72
N VAL A 3 -9.95 7.22 7.77
CA VAL A 3 -10.14 8.09 6.58
C VAL A 3 -8.96 8.01 5.61
N LEU A 4 -7.73 8.03 6.13
CA LEU A 4 -6.51 8.00 5.31
C LEU A 4 -6.35 6.70 4.52
N MET A 5 -6.94 5.60 4.99
CA MET A 5 -6.86 4.29 4.33
C MET A 5 -8.00 4.06 3.34
N TYR A 6 -9.02 4.92 3.32
CA TYR A 6 -10.15 4.78 2.42
C TYR A 6 -9.70 5.03 0.98
N GLY A 7 -9.89 4.05 0.10
CA GLY A 7 -9.47 4.13 -1.29
C GLY A 7 -7.98 3.83 -1.55
N CYS A 8 -7.14 3.63 -0.52
CA CYS A 8 -5.72 3.28 -0.73
C CYS A 8 -5.52 1.92 -1.42
N GLU A 9 -6.53 1.05 -1.39
CA GLU A 9 -6.49 -0.28 -1.99
C GLU A 9 -6.39 -0.23 -3.52
N THR A 10 -6.96 0.80 -4.15
CA THR A 10 -6.99 1.00 -5.60
C THR A 10 -5.92 1.98 -6.11
N LEU A 11 -5.19 2.62 -5.20
CA LEU A 11 -4.12 3.56 -5.57
C LEU A 11 -2.86 2.85 -6.04
N SER A 12 -2.28 3.33 -7.14
CA SER A 12 -0.94 2.96 -7.57
C SER A 12 0.11 3.66 -6.69
N MET A 13 0.48 3.04 -5.58
CA MET A 13 1.49 3.59 -4.67
C MET A 13 2.88 3.16 -5.11
N THR A 14 3.82 4.10 -5.16
CA THR A 14 5.23 3.77 -5.31
C THR A 14 5.86 3.46 -3.96
N LYS A 15 7.02 2.79 -3.94
CA LYS A 15 7.80 2.58 -2.70
C LYS A 15 8.08 3.91 -1.96
N GLY A 16 8.22 5.02 -2.70
CA GLY A 16 8.42 6.33 -2.11
C GLY A 16 7.18 6.83 -1.37
N ASP A 17 5.98 6.54 -1.89
CA ASP A 17 4.72 6.93 -1.26
C ASP A 17 4.43 6.07 -0.03
N GLU A 18 4.70 4.77 -0.10
CA GLU A 18 4.64 3.87 1.07
C GLU A 18 5.55 4.37 2.20
N ASN A 19 6.80 4.75 1.87
CA ASN A 19 7.74 5.26 2.87
C ASN A 19 7.27 6.59 3.50
N LYS A 20 6.69 7.50 2.70
CA LYS A 20 6.14 8.76 3.23
C LYS A 20 5.03 8.50 4.25
N ILE A 21 4.17 7.53 3.98
CA ILE A 21 3.09 7.13 4.90
C ILE A 21 3.65 6.54 6.19
N ASP A 22 4.66 5.67 6.10
CA ASP A 22 5.29 5.06 7.28
C ASP A 22 6.05 6.08 8.13
N VAL A 23 6.70 7.06 7.49
CA VAL A 23 7.32 8.21 8.18
C VAL A 23 6.27 9.06 8.87
N PHE A 24 5.13 9.32 8.22
CA PHE A 24 4.01 10.05 8.81
C PHE A 24 3.47 9.31 10.04
N GLN A 25 3.22 8.00 9.94
CA GLN A 25 2.82 7.17 11.09
C GLN A 25 3.81 7.28 12.24
N SER A 26 5.10 7.15 11.94
CA SER A 26 6.17 7.22 12.95
C SER A 26 6.19 8.58 13.64
N ARG A 27 6.01 9.67 12.90
CA ARG A 27 5.92 11.03 13.45
C ARG A 27 4.70 11.19 14.37
N CYS A 28 3.53 10.69 13.96
CA CYS A 28 2.33 10.70 14.79
C CYS A 28 2.53 9.90 16.09
N LEU A 29 3.12 8.70 16.00
CA LEU A 29 3.38 7.86 17.16
C LEU A 29 4.34 8.49 18.14
N ARG A 30 5.43 9.13 17.68
CA ARG A 30 6.35 9.86 18.57
C ARG A 30 5.64 10.98 19.32
N GLN A 31 4.74 11.70 18.65
CA GLN A 31 3.99 12.79 19.27
C GLN A 31 3.03 12.26 20.35
N ILE A 32 2.32 11.16 20.07
CA ILE A 32 1.36 10.55 21.01
C ILE A 32 2.08 9.95 22.21
N LEU A 33 3.17 9.20 21.98
CA LEU A 33 3.97 8.55 23.02
C LEU A 33 4.92 9.51 23.75
N ARG A 34 4.98 10.79 23.34
CA ARG A 34 5.85 11.84 23.90
C ARG A 34 7.34 11.43 23.98
N VAL A 35 7.81 10.66 22.99
CA VAL A 35 9.19 10.18 22.93
C VAL A 35 10.13 11.35 22.64
N LYS A 36 11.12 11.55 23.51
CA LYS A 36 12.14 12.59 23.33
C LYS A 36 13.26 12.06 22.45
N TRP A 37 14.00 12.97 21.82
CA TRP A 37 15.18 12.60 21.03
C TRP A 37 16.25 11.84 21.86
N SER A 38 16.29 12.12 23.18
CA SER A 38 17.20 11.53 24.16
C SER A 38 17.00 10.03 24.33
N ASP A 39 15.76 9.58 24.13
CA ASP A 39 15.38 8.19 24.40
C ASP A 39 15.91 7.26 23.30
N ARG A 40 16.41 7.82 22.18
CA ARG A 40 17.07 7.14 21.05
C ARG A 40 16.32 5.89 20.58
N VAL A 41 15.00 5.90 20.70
CA VAL A 41 14.12 4.76 20.40
C VAL A 41 14.08 4.53 18.90
N THR A 42 14.39 3.31 18.48
CA THR A 42 14.30 2.87 17.09
C THR A 42 12.84 2.79 16.64
N ASN A 43 12.60 3.00 15.34
CA ASN A 43 11.23 2.97 14.78
C ASN A 43 10.55 1.62 14.99
N SER A 44 11.30 0.51 14.90
CA SER A 44 10.81 -0.85 15.14
C SER A 44 10.32 -1.04 16.57
N LYS A 45 11.11 -0.62 17.57
CA LYS A 45 10.77 -0.74 18.98
C LYS A 45 9.57 0.12 19.36
N MET A 46 9.45 1.31 18.76
CA MET A 46 8.28 2.18 18.94
C MET A 46 7.00 1.54 18.39
N LEU A 47 7.05 0.93 17.21
CA LEU A 47 5.91 0.23 16.61
C LEU A 47 5.49 -1.00 17.42
N GLU A 48 6.47 -1.77 17.92
CA GLU A 48 6.25 -2.91 18.81
C GLU A 48 5.57 -2.47 20.12
N THR A 49 6.05 -1.38 20.72
CA THR A 49 5.45 -0.79 21.93
C THR A 49 4.00 -0.36 21.67
N ALA A 50 3.73 0.24 20.51
CA ALA A 50 2.39 0.62 20.10
C ALA A 50 1.51 -0.57 19.67
N ARG A 51 2.07 -1.79 19.58
CA ARG A 51 1.44 -3.00 19.04
C ARG A 51 0.81 -2.76 17.66
N MET A 52 1.46 -1.95 16.84
CA MET A 52 0.98 -1.54 15.52
C MET A 52 1.92 -2.02 14.42
N GLU A 53 1.34 -2.52 13.33
CA GLU A 53 2.06 -2.73 12.07
C GLU A 53 2.24 -1.40 11.32
N THR A 54 3.15 -1.38 10.35
CA THR A 54 3.27 -0.23 9.44
C THR A 54 1.98 -0.06 8.63
N ILE A 55 1.59 1.18 8.38
CA ILE A 55 0.41 1.49 7.56
C ILE A 55 0.60 0.93 6.16
N SER A 56 1.82 0.98 5.59
CA SER A 56 2.14 0.32 4.31
C SER A 56 1.80 -1.17 4.32
N GLY A 57 2.13 -1.87 5.41
CA GLY A 57 1.80 -3.29 5.60
C GLY A 57 0.29 -3.54 5.67
N ILE A 58 -0.44 -2.69 6.39
CA ILE A 58 -1.91 -2.78 6.49
C ILE A 58 -2.56 -2.55 5.12
N ILE A 59 -2.12 -1.53 4.38
CA ILE A 59 -2.62 -1.23 3.02
C ILE A 59 -2.34 -2.41 2.09
N ARG A 60 -1.15 -3.00 2.15
CA ARG A 60 -0.79 -4.18 1.35
C ARG A 60 -1.71 -5.36 1.65
N LYS A 61 -1.92 -5.70 2.92
CA LYS A 61 -2.85 -6.77 3.33
C LYS A 61 -4.27 -6.52 2.84
N ARG A 62 -4.78 -5.30 2.97
CA ARG A 62 -6.11 -4.92 2.48
C ARG A 62 -6.24 -5.01 0.97
N ARG A 63 -5.25 -4.52 0.22
CA ARG A 63 -5.20 -4.64 -1.23
C ARG A 63 -5.23 -6.10 -1.69
N TRP A 64 -4.45 -6.98 -1.06
CA TRP A 64 -4.50 -8.42 -1.36
C TRP A 64 -5.86 -9.06 -1.01
N LYS A 65 -6.48 -8.65 0.10
CA LYS A 65 -7.84 -9.08 0.45
C LYS A 65 -8.86 -8.62 -0.58
N TYR A 66 -8.74 -7.39 -1.09
CA TYR A 66 -9.58 -6.83 -2.14
C TYR A 66 -9.40 -7.56 -3.48
N ILE A 67 -8.16 -7.81 -3.90
CA ILE A 67 -7.86 -8.62 -5.09
C ILE A 67 -8.48 -10.02 -4.95
N GLY A 68 -8.29 -10.69 -3.82
CA GLY A 68 -8.90 -11.98 -3.56
C GLY A 68 -10.43 -11.93 -3.56
N HIS A 69 -11.03 -10.82 -3.15
CA HIS A 69 -12.48 -10.62 -3.23
C HIS A 69 -12.96 -10.48 -4.68
N ILE A 70 -12.25 -9.72 -5.52
CA ILE A 70 -12.54 -9.61 -6.96
C ILE A 70 -12.40 -10.97 -7.65
N LEU A 71 -11.30 -11.69 -7.40
CA LEU A 71 -11.03 -12.99 -8.04
C LEU A 71 -12.03 -14.09 -7.63
N ARG A 72 -12.76 -13.92 -6.52
CA ARG A 72 -13.81 -14.86 -6.09
C ARG A 72 -15.18 -14.54 -6.69
N LYS A 73 -15.36 -13.40 -7.38
CA LYS A 73 -16.59 -13.10 -8.12
C LYS A 73 -16.63 -13.90 -9.43
N GLU A 74 -17.82 -13.97 -10.01
CA GLU A 74 -18.03 -14.61 -11.32
C GLU A 74 -17.21 -13.91 -12.42
N ALA A 75 -16.74 -14.71 -13.38
CA ALA A 75 -15.85 -14.28 -14.46
C ALA A 75 -16.43 -13.16 -15.33
N ASP A 76 -17.76 -13.06 -15.42
CA ASP A 76 -18.49 -12.04 -16.18
C ASP A 76 -18.72 -10.74 -15.39
N SER A 77 -18.23 -10.66 -14.15
CA SER A 77 -18.38 -9.43 -13.37
C SER A 77 -17.51 -8.30 -13.94
N ASP A 78 -18.09 -7.10 -14.02
CA ASP A 78 -17.41 -5.88 -14.46
C ASP A 78 -16.07 -5.65 -13.74
N CYS A 79 -15.96 -6.08 -12.48
CA CYS A 79 -14.75 -5.96 -11.68
C CYS A 79 -13.59 -6.82 -12.23
N ILE A 80 -13.87 -8.04 -12.70
CA ILE A 80 -12.85 -8.92 -13.30
C ILE A 80 -12.46 -8.38 -14.67
N THR A 81 -13.43 -7.96 -15.47
CA THR A 81 -13.17 -7.31 -16.77
C THR A 81 -12.33 -6.05 -16.59
N ALA A 82 -12.66 -5.17 -15.65
CA ALA A 82 -11.86 -3.97 -15.37
C ALA A 82 -10.45 -4.31 -14.85
N LEU A 83 -10.30 -5.40 -14.10
CA LEU A 83 -9.00 -5.87 -13.61
C LEU A 83 -8.11 -6.40 -14.75
N THR A 84 -8.69 -7.06 -15.75
CA THR A 84 -7.97 -7.67 -16.88
C THR A 84 -7.86 -6.75 -18.09
N TRP A 85 -8.67 -5.72 -18.18
CA TRP A 85 -8.68 -4.77 -19.29
C TRP A 85 -7.35 -4.04 -19.48
N ALA A 86 -6.93 -3.94 -20.74
CA ALA A 86 -5.74 -3.22 -21.17
C ALA A 86 -6.15 -2.31 -22.34
N PRO A 87 -5.90 -0.99 -22.26
CA PRO A 87 -6.25 -0.08 -23.35
C PRO A 87 -5.38 -0.37 -24.58
N GLU A 88 -6.02 -0.39 -25.74
CA GLU A 88 -5.34 -0.49 -27.04
C GLU A 88 -4.61 0.82 -27.37
N GLY A 89 -3.41 0.71 -27.93
CA GLY A 89 -2.61 1.84 -28.39
C GLY A 89 -1.17 1.88 -27.87
N ASN A 90 -0.38 2.79 -28.45
CA ASN A 90 1.02 2.97 -28.11
C ASN A 90 1.20 3.87 -26.90
N ARG A 91 2.01 3.43 -25.94
CA ARG A 91 2.39 4.24 -24.78
C ARG A 91 3.47 5.25 -25.19
N ARG A 92 3.49 6.41 -24.53
CA ARG A 92 4.56 7.41 -24.72
C ARG A 92 5.93 6.77 -24.47
N GLN A 93 6.88 7.02 -25.37
CA GLN A 93 8.30 6.68 -25.15
C GLN A 93 8.85 7.47 -23.96
N GLY A 94 9.52 6.79 -23.02
CA GLY A 94 10.09 7.37 -21.80
C GLY A 94 9.76 6.55 -20.54
N ARG A 95 10.05 7.13 -19.36
CA ARG A 95 9.76 6.48 -18.08
C ARG A 95 8.24 6.38 -17.85
N LEU A 96 7.72 5.18 -17.99
CA LEU A 96 6.30 4.89 -17.74
C LEU A 96 5.97 5.09 -16.25
N LYS A 97 4.83 5.73 -15.99
CA LYS A 97 4.24 5.78 -14.64
C LYS A 97 3.90 4.36 -14.18
N THR A 98 4.09 4.09 -12.90
CA THR A 98 3.73 2.80 -12.30
C THR A 98 2.22 2.68 -12.26
N THR A 99 1.66 1.74 -13.01
CA THR A 99 0.23 1.40 -12.94
C THR A 99 -0.04 0.51 -11.73
N TRP A 100 -1.27 0.51 -11.22
CA TRP A 100 -1.69 -0.39 -10.13
C TRP A 100 -1.40 -1.87 -10.44
N ARG A 101 -1.67 -2.34 -11.66
CA ARG A 101 -1.39 -3.73 -12.08
C ARG A 101 0.08 -4.11 -11.93
N ARG A 102 0.99 -3.32 -12.51
CA ARG A 102 2.45 -3.53 -12.40
C ARG A 102 2.95 -3.51 -10.96
N MET A 103 2.36 -2.69 -10.10
CA MET A 103 2.69 -2.66 -8.67
C MET A 103 2.28 -3.99 -8.01
N VAL A 104 1.06 -4.46 -8.26
CA VAL A 104 0.58 -5.77 -7.75
C VAL A 104 1.42 -6.93 -8.28
N GLU A 105 1.76 -6.95 -9.57
CA GLU A 105 2.64 -7.96 -10.17
C GLU A 105 4.03 -7.95 -9.53
N LYS A 106 4.59 -6.76 -9.29
CA LYS A 106 5.88 -6.62 -8.61
C LYS A 106 5.82 -7.12 -7.17
N GLU A 107 4.73 -6.85 -6.46
CA GLU A 107 4.50 -7.38 -5.11
C GLU A 107 4.38 -8.90 -5.11
N ARG A 108 3.67 -9.48 -6.09
CA ARG A 108 3.59 -10.93 -6.28
C ARG A 108 4.99 -11.53 -6.46
N MET A 109 5.81 -10.93 -7.32
CA MET A 109 7.20 -11.38 -7.57
C MET A 109 8.14 -11.18 -6.37
N THR A 110 7.82 -10.27 -5.44
CA THR A 110 8.63 -10.06 -4.24
C THR A 110 8.24 -11.02 -3.11
N THR A 111 7.04 -11.62 -3.19
CA THR A 111 6.47 -12.46 -2.12
C THR A 111 6.62 -13.97 -2.41
N GLY A 112 6.82 -14.36 -3.66
CA GLY A 112 7.16 -15.73 -4.08
C GLY A 112 8.64 -15.91 -4.27
#